data_AF-A0A0D6M0K2-F1
#
_entry.id   AF-A0A0D6M0K2-F1
#
_cell.length_a   1.000
_cell.length_b   1.000
_cell.length_c   1.000
_cell.angle_alpha   90.00
_cell.angle_beta   90.00
_cell.angle_gamma   90.00
#
_symmetry.space_group_name_H-M   'P 1'
#
loop_
_entity.id
_entity.type
_entity.pdbx_description
1 polymer ?
#
loop_
_entity_poly.entity_id
_entity_poly.type
_entity_poly.pdbx_seq_one_letter_code
_entity_poly.pdbx_strand_id
1 'polypeptide(L)'
;MKDCVRTATAHNATLMANGLMHLGTTCDDFLRDNLDWISKATNWNKFNAVATLGLIHKGHESAAMKLLEPYLPKAEADQFGFKEGGSLYALGESLLDF
;
A
#
# COMPACT_ATOMS: atom_id res chain seq x y z
N MET A 1 5.96 -14.87 19.98
CA MET A 1 5.54 -15.38 18.65
C MET A 1 4.02 -15.22 18.41
N LYS A 2 3.13 -15.62 19.31
CA LYS A 2 1.67 -15.43 19.11
C LYS A 2 1.26 -13.94 18.98
N ASP A 3 1.84 -13.05 19.78
CA ASP A 3 1.47 -11.63 19.76
C ASP A 3 1.94 -10.91 18.49
N CYS A 4 3.15 -11.17 18.00
CA CYS A 4 3.62 -10.58 16.76
C CYS A 4 2.82 -11.04 15.54
N VAL A 5 2.37 -12.30 15.51
CA VAL A 5 1.47 -12.80 14.46
C VAL A 5 0.12 -12.09 14.52
N ARG A 6 -0.49 -11.96 15.70
CA ARG A 6 -1.76 -11.23 15.86
C ARG A 6 -1.66 -9.78 15.41
N THR A 7 -0.59 -9.09 15.79
CA THR A 7 -0.35 -7.70 15.38
C THR A 7 -0.16 -7.57 13.88
N ALA A 8 0.61 -8.48 13.25
CA ALA A 8 0.81 -8.48 11.81
C ALA A 8 -0.48 -8.75 11.03
N THR A 9 -1.29 -9.72 11.48
CA THR A 9 -2.59 -10.02 10.87
C THR A 9 -3.56 -8.86 11.03
N ALA A 10 -3.65 -8.26 12.22
CA ALA A 10 -4.50 -7.09 12.46
C ALA A 10 -4.07 -5.90 11.60
N HIS A 11 -2.77 -5.66 11.45
CA HIS A 11 -2.24 -4.60 10.59
C HIS A 11 -2.70 -4.76 9.14
N ASN A 12 -2.55 -5.96 8.57
CA ASN A 12 -3.00 -6.24 7.21
C ASN A 12 -4.53 -6.16 7.08
N ALA A 13 -5.28 -6.68 8.06
CA ALA A 13 -6.73 -6.62 8.05
C ALA A 13 -7.24 -5.17 8.03
N THR A 14 -6.64 -4.30 8.85
CA THR A 14 -6.98 -2.87 8.89
C THR A 14 -6.62 -2.17 7.58
N LEU A 15 -5.45 -2.44 7.01
CA LEU A 15 -5.06 -1.88 5.70
C LEU A 15 -6.06 -2.27 4.61
N MET A 16 -6.37 -3.55 4.48
CA MET A 16 -7.29 -4.06 3.45
C MET A 16 -8.71 -3.51 3.66
N ALA A 17 -9.19 -3.48 4.90
CA ALA A 17 -10.49 -2.90 5.21
C ALA A 17 -10.55 -1.42 4.81
N ASN A 18 -9.51 -0.63 5.14
CA ASN A 18 -9.41 0.77 4.74
C ASN A 18 -9.39 0.95 3.22
N GLY A 19 -8.57 0.16 2.51
CA GLY A 19 -8.47 0.21 1.05
C GLY A 19 -9.81 -0.05 0.36
N LEU A 20 -10.56 -1.06 0.84
CA LEU A 20 -11.88 -1.40 0.31
C LEU A 20 -12.94 -0.34 0.65
N MET A 21 -12.92 0.21 1.87
CA MET A 21 -13.85 1.28 2.28
C MET A 21 -13.65 2.56 1.46
N HIS A 22 -12.42 2.84 1.03
CA HIS A 22 -12.04 4.04 0.29
C HIS A 22 -11.75 3.79 -1.20
N LEU A 23 -12.20 2.66 -1.75
CA LEU A 23 -11.95 2.25 -3.13
C LEU A 23 -12.31 3.36 -4.13
N GLY A 24 -11.31 3.84 -4.88
CA GLY A 24 -11.46 4.88 -5.90
C GLY A 24 -11.87 6.26 -5.37
N THR A 25 -11.91 6.47 -4.04
CA THR A 25 -12.28 7.76 -3.45
C THR A 25 -11.11 8.73 -3.38
N THR A 26 -9.87 8.25 -3.55
CA THR A 26 -8.61 8.99 -3.32
C THR A 26 -8.43 9.53 -1.89
N CYS A 27 -9.28 9.10 -0.95
CA CYS A 27 -9.20 9.47 0.45
C CYS A 27 -8.24 8.53 1.19
N ASP A 28 -6.97 8.95 1.30
CA ASP A 28 -5.89 8.23 1.99
C ASP A 28 -5.55 8.84 3.37
N ASP A 29 -6.44 9.68 3.92
CA ASP A 29 -6.24 10.41 5.19
C ASP A 29 -5.93 9.46 6.36
N PHE A 30 -6.63 8.33 6.46
CA PHE A 30 -6.33 7.31 7.48
C PHE A 30 -4.87 6.84 7.43
N LEU A 31 -4.31 6.66 6.23
CA LEU A 31 -2.93 6.21 6.07
C LEU A 31 -1.95 7.33 6.42
N ARG A 32 -2.25 8.57 6.03
CA ARG A 32 -1.44 9.76 6.35
C ARG A 32 -1.37 10.03 7.85
N ASP A 33 -2.50 9.94 8.54
CA ASP A 33 -2.60 10.15 9.98
C ASP A 33 -1.88 9.06 10.79
N ASN A 34 -1.66 7.88 10.19
CA ASN A 34 -1.06 6.72 10.84
C ASN A 34 0.27 6.28 10.20
N LEU A 35 1.00 7.20 9.53
CA LEU A 35 2.25 6.88 8.81
C LEU A 35 3.31 6.19 9.70
N ASP A 36 3.45 6.62 10.95
CA ASP A 36 4.41 6.02 11.91
C ASP A 36 4.07 4.57 12.27
N TRP A 37 2.79 4.21 12.20
CA TRP A 37 2.34 2.84 12.43
C TRP A 37 2.57 1.98 11.18
N ILE A 38 2.28 2.53 10.00
CA ILE A 38 2.46 1.83 8.70
C ILE A 38 3.94 1.62 8.39
N SER A 39 4.80 2.59 8.70
CA SER A 39 6.24 2.52 8.43
C SER A 39 6.94 1.38 9.17
N LYS A 40 6.34 0.86 10.25
CA LYS A 40 6.82 -0.29 11.03
C LYS A 40 6.54 -1.64 10.35
N ALA A 41 5.83 -1.66 9.23
CA ALA A 41 5.56 -2.88 8.48
C ALA A 41 6.86 -3.55 8.01
N THR A 42 6.90 -4.89 8.04
CA THR A 42 8.03 -5.70 7.59
C THR A 42 7.59 -6.74 6.57
N ASN A 43 8.52 -7.16 5.70
CA ASN A 43 8.29 -8.19 4.69
C ASN A 43 7.02 -7.92 3.85
N TRP A 44 6.14 -8.93 3.72
CA TRP A 44 4.87 -8.85 2.99
C TRP A 44 3.90 -7.78 3.51
N ASN A 45 4.03 -7.33 4.77
CA ASN A 45 3.18 -6.25 5.25
C ASN A 45 3.56 -4.91 4.61
N LYS A 46 4.85 -4.70 4.24
CA LYS A 46 5.27 -3.54 3.44
C LYS A 46 4.60 -3.57 2.07
N PHE A 47 4.58 -4.74 1.44
CA PHE A 47 3.91 -4.94 0.16
C PHE A 47 2.44 -4.57 0.27
N ASN A 48 1.72 -5.14 1.25
CA ASN A 48 0.29 -4.88 1.45
C ASN A 48 0.00 -3.40 1.73
N ALA A 49 0.85 -2.73 2.51
CA ALA A 49 0.70 -1.31 2.80
C ALA A 49 0.77 -0.44 1.54
N VAL A 50 1.71 -0.73 0.63
CA VAL A 50 1.83 0.01 -0.64
C VAL A 50 0.73 -0.41 -1.62
N ALA A 51 0.43 -1.70 -1.72
CA ALA A 51 -0.64 -2.24 -2.56
C ALA A 51 -1.99 -1.59 -2.28
N THR A 52 -2.33 -1.39 -0.99
CA THR A 52 -3.60 -0.78 -0.56
C THR A 52 -3.81 0.64 -1.13
N LEU A 53 -2.74 1.38 -1.44
CA LEU A 53 -2.85 2.69 -2.09
C LEU A 53 -3.47 2.58 -3.50
N GLY A 54 -3.23 1.48 -4.21
CA GLY A 54 -3.82 1.20 -5.52
C GLY A 54 -5.35 1.11 -5.46
N LEU A 55 -5.88 0.42 -4.45
CA LEU A 55 -7.32 0.36 -4.18
C LEU A 55 -7.90 1.77 -3.95
N ILE A 56 -7.31 2.54 -3.05
CA ILE A 56 -7.81 3.89 -2.71
C ILE A 56 -7.80 4.82 -3.93
N HIS A 57 -6.78 4.70 -4.79
CA HIS A 57 -6.59 5.51 -5.98
C HIS A 57 -7.04 4.82 -7.28
N LYS A 58 -7.89 3.79 -7.20
CA LYS A 58 -8.42 3.12 -8.37
C LYS A 58 -9.13 4.12 -9.30
N GLY A 59 -8.86 4.04 -10.61
CA GLY A 59 -9.41 4.95 -11.62
C GLY A 59 -8.78 6.35 -11.62
N HIS A 60 -7.74 6.59 -10.82
CA HIS A 60 -7.04 7.87 -10.70
C HIS A 60 -5.55 7.73 -11.04
N GLU A 61 -5.24 7.25 -12.24
CA GLU A 61 -3.88 6.90 -12.68
C GLU A 61 -2.84 7.99 -12.41
N SER A 62 -3.10 9.24 -12.84
CA SER A 62 -2.13 10.33 -12.69
C SER A 62 -1.82 10.64 -11.22
N ALA A 63 -2.84 10.58 -10.36
CA ALA A 63 -2.68 10.79 -8.93
C ALA A 63 -1.96 9.60 -8.27
N ALA A 64 -2.32 8.37 -8.64
CA ALA A 64 -1.69 7.14 -8.18
C ALA A 64 -0.20 7.10 -8.55
N MET A 65 0.15 7.45 -9.79
CA MET A 65 1.53 7.46 -10.28
C MET A 65 2.39 8.43 -9.49
N LYS A 66 1.91 9.66 -9.26
CA LYS A 66 2.62 10.67 -8.47
C LYS A 66 2.80 10.23 -7.01
N LEU A 67 1.77 9.59 -6.44
CA LEU A 67 1.82 9.08 -5.06
C LEU A 67 2.80 7.91 -4.92
N LEU A 68 2.86 7.02 -5.92
CA LEU A 68 3.65 5.79 -5.87
C LEU A 68 5.12 5.98 -6.30
N GLU A 69 5.46 7.11 -6.92
CA GLU A 69 6.82 7.45 -7.37
C GLU A 69 7.92 7.17 -6.32
N PRO A 70 7.75 7.48 -5.01
CA PRO A 70 8.77 7.17 -4.00
C PRO A 70 9.00 5.67 -3.78
N TYR A 71 8.01 4.84 -4.12
CA TYR A 71 7.99 3.40 -3.87
C TYR A 71 8.26 2.57 -5.13
N LEU A 72 8.43 3.19 -6.30
CA LEU A 72 8.77 2.47 -7.53
C LEU A 72 10.23 1.99 -7.51
N PRO A 73 10.56 0.90 -8.24
CA PRO A 73 11.93 0.43 -8.37
C PRO A 73 12.88 1.55 -8.84
N LYS A 74 13.94 1.79 -8.06
CA LYS A 74 15.05 2.71 -8.39
C LYS A 74 16.32 1.91 -8.65
N ALA A 75 17.38 2.58 -9.12
CA ALA A 75 18.67 1.95 -9.40
C ALA A 75 19.25 1.20 -8.19
N GLU A 76 18.95 1.69 -6.97
CA GLU A 76 19.18 0.97 -5.71
C GLU A 76 17.83 0.48 -5.17
N ALA A 77 17.54 -0.80 -5.34
CA ALA A 77 16.32 -1.43 -4.82
C ALA A 77 16.51 -1.89 -3.36
N ASP A 78 15.45 -1.86 -2.56
CA ASP A 78 15.45 -2.52 -1.24
C ASP A 78 15.76 -4.02 -1.44
N GLN A 79 16.51 -4.63 -0.52
CA GLN A 79 17.10 -5.98 -0.66
C GLN A 79 16.09 -7.06 -1.08
N PHE A 80 14.82 -6.87 -0.71
CA PHE A 80 13.73 -7.81 -0.99
C PHE A 80 12.61 -7.23 -1.87
N GLY A 81 12.67 -5.94 -2.25
CA GLY A 81 11.75 -5.34 -3.20
C GLY A 81 10.27 -5.33 -2.81
N PHE A 82 9.91 -5.45 -1.52
CA PHE A 82 8.49 -5.57 -1.12
C PHE A 82 7.67 -4.31 -1.42
N LYS A 83 8.25 -3.12 -1.23
CA LYS A 83 7.55 -1.86 -1.50
C LYS A 83 7.42 -1.63 -3.00
N GLU A 84 8.47 -1.98 -3.74
CA GLU A 84 8.57 -1.93 -5.19
C GLU A 84 7.58 -2.88 -5.86
N GLY A 85 7.48 -4.12 -5.36
CA GLY A 85 6.44 -5.05 -5.82
C GLY A 85 5.04 -4.53 -5.51
N GLY A 86 4.84 -3.96 -4.31
CA GLY A 86 3.55 -3.41 -3.90
C GLY A 86 3.13 -2.19 -4.73
N SER A 87 4.08 -1.32 -5.11
CA SER A 87 3.80 -0.14 -5.94
C SER A 87 3.48 -0.51 -7.38
N LEU A 88 4.17 -1.50 -7.95
CA LEU A 88 3.83 -2.02 -9.28
C LEU A 88 2.46 -2.69 -9.28
N TYR A 89 2.12 -3.44 -8.22
CA TYR A 89 0.78 -4.01 -8.07
C TYR A 89 -0.30 -2.92 -7.94
N ALA A 90 -0.07 -1.91 -7.10
CA ALA A 90 -0.97 -0.77 -6.92
C ALA A 90 -1.16 0.04 -8.22
N LEU A 91 -0.10 0.24 -9.01
CA LEU A 91 -0.23 0.85 -10.33
C LEU A 91 -1.13 0.02 -11.24
N GLY A 92 -0.92 -1.30 -11.27
CA GLY A 92 -1.79 -2.22 -12.01
C GLY A 92 -3.25 -2.08 -11.62
N GLU A 93 -3.57 -2.06 -10.33
CA GLU A 93 -4.94 -1.84 -9.84
C GLU A 93 -5.53 -0.49 -10.27
N SER A 94 -4.71 0.57 -10.24
CA SER A 94 -5.16 1.92 -10.61
C SER A 94 -5.50 2.07 -12.10
N LEU A 95 -4.93 1.21 -12.95
CA LEU A 95 -5.11 1.16 -14.40
C LEU A 95 -6.28 0.27 -14.87
N LEU A 96 -6.93 -0.47 -13.95
CA LEU A 96 -8.00 -1.40 -14.32
C LEU A 96 -9.36 -0.69 -14.47
N ASP A 97 -9.77 -0.46 -15.72
CA ASP A 97 -11.06 0.14 -16.13
C ASP A 97 -12.21 -0.87 -16.33
N PHE A 98 -12.29 -1.92 -15.51
CA PHE A 98 -13.41 -2.88 -15.58
C PHE A 98 -14.69 -2.36 -14.92
#